data_AF-A0AAN9L981-F1
#
_entry.id   AF-A0AAN9L981-F1
#
_cell.length_a   1.000
_cell.length_b   1.000
_cell.length_c   1.000
_cell.angle_alpha   90.00
_cell.angle_beta   90.00
_cell.angle_gamma   90.00
#
_symmetry.space_group_name_H-M   'P 1'
#
loop_
_entity.id
_entity.type
_entity.pdbx_description
1 polymer ?
#
loop_
_entity_poly.entity_id
_entity_poly.type
_entity_poly.pdbx_seq_one_letter_code
_entity_poly.pdbx_strand_id
1 'polypeptide(L)'
;MCFFNKDILVLKPQKKSPLLLRMSVLMFSMVCGVFICSVCLKQISTHARTRLLELQEIEKPSRSRLNIIDIPYLHYPEPVSFNRSECAGNPVQFFAILSNQRSGSGWFETLLNSHINVSSNGEIFSVRERRVNFSTIVQTLDRVYNLDWFSSASKNECSAAIGLKWMLNQGLMEHPKEIADYFNRRSVSVIFLFRRNLLRRMVSMLANSYDRYAKLLNGTHKSHVHSAEEADTLSKYKPTINSSSLLTDLKDMETIAAKALEYFNTTRHIILYYEDLIRNHTKLKDVQEFLGLPQMELTSRQVKIHRGPLSEHVKNWHDINKTLKGTVYESFLQADYSS
;
A
#
# COMPACT_ATOMS: atom_id res chain seq x y z
N MET A 1 -1.89 14.12 99.51
CA MET A 1 -0.69 14.47 98.70
C MET A 1 -1.01 14.16 97.25
N CYS A 2 -0.98 15.18 96.39
CA CYS A 2 -1.00 15.02 94.93
C CYS A 2 0.24 14.24 94.48
N PHE A 3 0.12 13.38 93.45
CA PHE A 3 0.89 13.48 92.20
C PHE A 3 0.37 12.49 91.14
N PHE A 4 0.34 13.01 89.91
CA PHE A 4 -0.04 12.45 88.61
C PHE A 4 0.26 10.97 88.35
N ASN A 5 -0.64 10.29 87.61
CA ASN A 5 -0.20 9.39 86.56
C ASN A 5 -1.13 9.41 85.34
N LYS A 6 -0.49 9.43 84.16
CA LYS A 6 -1.02 9.72 82.82
C LYS A 6 -2.08 8.71 82.35
N ASP A 7 -3.17 9.22 81.80
CA ASP A 7 -4.01 8.48 80.86
C ASP A 7 -3.20 8.13 79.61
N ILE A 8 -2.86 6.85 79.44
CA ILE A 8 -2.21 6.31 78.25
C ILE A 8 -3.31 6.06 77.21
N LEU A 9 -3.31 6.90 76.18
CA LEU A 9 -4.10 6.73 74.97
C LEU A 9 -3.52 5.54 74.18
N VAL A 10 -4.06 4.34 74.41
CA VAL A 10 -3.69 3.12 73.66
C VAL A 10 -4.34 3.19 72.27
N LEU A 11 -3.61 3.76 71.31
CA LEU A 11 -3.91 3.62 69.88
C LEU A 11 -3.68 2.15 69.46
N LYS A 12 -4.77 1.40 69.28
CA LYS A 12 -4.72 0.07 68.65
C LYS A 12 -4.15 0.20 67.24
N PRO A 13 -3.14 -0.60 66.84
CA PRO A 13 -2.62 -0.58 65.48
C PRO A 13 -3.68 -1.13 64.52
N GLN A 14 -4.02 -0.35 63.51
CA GLN A 14 -4.98 -0.72 62.48
C GLN A 14 -4.42 -1.92 61.70
N LYS A 15 -5.06 -3.10 61.84
CA LYS A 15 -4.74 -4.31 61.06
C LYS A 15 -4.96 -3.99 59.57
N LYS A 16 -3.89 -3.67 58.83
CA LYS A 16 -3.94 -3.61 57.37
C LYS A 16 -4.31 -5.00 56.85
N SER A 17 -5.44 -5.10 56.15
CA SER A 17 -5.92 -6.39 55.67
C SER A 17 -4.95 -6.92 54.60
N PRO A 18 -4.47 -8.18 54.70
CA PRO A 18 -3.58 -8.77 53.70
C PRO A 18 -4.25 -8.89 52.31
N LEU A 19 -5.58 -8.83 52.27
CA LEU A 19 -6.37 -8.78 51.05
C LEU A 19 -6.14 -7.49 50.27
N LEU A 20 -6.11 -6.33 50.96
CA LEU A 20 -5.87 -5.03 50.32
C LEU A 20 -4.48 -4.97 49.68
N LEU A 21 -3.46 -5.49 50.37
CA LEU A 21 -2.09 -5.54 49.84
C LEU A 21 -2.00 -6.42 48.58
N ARG A 22 -2.63 -7.60 48.60
CA ARG A 22 -2.68 -8.50 47.44
C ARG A 22 -3.42 -7.87 46.25
N MET A 23 -4.54 -7.19 46.49
CA MET A 23 -5.27 -6.47 45.45
C MET A 23 -4.46 -5.30 44.87
N SER A 24 -3.74 -4.56 45.71
CA SER A 24 -2.84 -3.49 45.24
C SER A 24 -1.71 -4.02 44.35
N VAL A 25 -1.09 -5.16 44.72
CA VAL A 25 -0.03 -5.80 43.91
C VAL A 25 -0.58 -6.29 42.57
N LEU A 26 -1.77 -6.89 42.54
CA LEU A 26 -2.41 -7.33 41.30
C LEU A 26 -2.72 -6.15 40.37
N MET A 27 -3.28 -5.06 40.91
CA MET A 27 -3.55 -3.85 40.13
C MET A 27 -2.26 -3.24 39.58
N PHE A 28 -1.21 -3.17 40.38
CA PHE A 28 0.09 -2.66 39.94
C PHE A 28 0.70 -3.53 38.83
N SER A 29 0.64 -4.85 38.97
CA SER A 29 1.11 -5.79 37.94
C SER A 29 0.33 -5.65 36.63
N MET A 30 -0.99 -5.44 36.70
CA MET A 30 -1.84 -5.25 35.52
C MET A 30 -1.51 -3.93 34.81
N VAL A 31 -1.35 -2.84 35.57
CA VAL A 31 -0.95 -1.52 35.04
C VAL A 31 0.45 -1.58 34.43
N CYS A 32 1.41 -2.21 35.09
CA CYS A 32 2.76 -2.41 34.55
C CYS A 32 2.75 -3.27 33.29
N GLY A 33 1.96 -4.35 33.25
CA GLY A 33 1.80 -5.19 32.05
C GLY A 33 1.25 -4.41 30.87
N VAL A 34 0.20 -3.60 31.08
CA VAL A 34 -0.37 -2.73 30.05
C VAL A 34 0.64 -1.66 29.61
N PHE A 35 1.40 -1.07 30.54
CA PHE A 35 2.42 -0.08 30.24
C PHE A 35 3.57 -0.67 29.41
N ILE A 36 4.12 -1.81 29.81
CA ILE A 36 5.17 -2.52 29.08
C ILE A 36 4.67 -2.91 27.69
N CYS A 37 3.46 -3.45 27.58
CA CYS A 37 2.85 -3.78 26.29
C CYS A 37 2.70 -2.53 25.40
N SER A 38 2.25 -1.40 25.96
CA SER A 38 2.14 -0.12 25.26
C SER A 38 3.50 0.39 24.76
N VAL A 39 4.55 0.28 25.58
CA VAL A 39 5.93 0.66 25.20
C VAL A 39 6.46 -0.26 24.11
N CYS A 40 6.29 -1.58 24.23
CA CYS A 40 6.69 -2.54 23.19
C CYS A 40 5.96 -2.27 21.87
N LEU A 41 4.66 -1.97 21.92
CA LEU A 41 3.88 -1.60 20.74
C LEU A 41 4.38 -0.29 20.12
N LYS A 42 4.74 0.72 20.92
CA LYS A 42 5.37 1.95 20.40
C LYS A 42 6.71 1.68 19.76
N GLN A 43 7.57 0.84 20.37
CA GLN A 43 8.89 0.49 19.86
C GLN A 43 8.84 -0.28 18.54
N ILE A 44 7.90 -1.23 18.40
CA ILE A 44 7.64 -1.92 17.12
C ILE A 44 7.17 -0.92 16.05
N SER A 45 6.37 0.09 16.44
CA SER A 45 5.89 1.13 15.52
C SER A 45 7.02 2.00 14.99
N THR A 46 7.89 2.48 15.88
CA THR A 46 9.06 3.27 15.48
C THR A 46 9.99 2.45 14.62
N HIS A 47 10.21 1.17 14.96
CA HIS A 47 11.03 0.27 14.16
C HIS A 47 10.46 0.04 12.75
N ALA A 48 9.15 -0.20 12.60
CA ALA A 48 8.53 -0.40 11.29
C ALA A 48 8.65 0.85 10.40
N ARG A 49 8.46 2.04 10.98
CA ARG A 49 8.61 3.31 10.28
C ARG A 49 10.06 3.63 9.93
N THR A 50 11.00 3.45 10.86
CA THR A 50 12.43 3.61 10.60
C THR A 50 12.87 2.67 9.49
N ARG A 51 12.45 1.41 9.53
CA ARG A 51 12.75 0.43 8.49
C ARG A 51 12.14 0.81 7.13
N LEU A 52 10.94 1.38 7.11
CA LEU A 52 10.33 1.89 5.87
C LEU A 52 11.14 3.07 5.30
N LEU A 53 11.61 3.99 6.16
CA LEU A 53 12.46 5.11 5.77
C LEU A 53 13.85 4.62 5.31
N GLU A 54 14.45 3.65 5.99
CA GLU A 54 15.71 3.01 5.57
C GLU A 54 15.56 2.33 4.20
N LEU A 55 14.48 1.59 3.99
CA LEU A 55 14.19 0.95 2.69
C LEU A 55 13.90 1.98 1.59
N GLN A 56 13.42 3.18 1.93
CA GLN A 56 13.32 4.31 1.00
C GLN A 56 14.70 4.89 0.66
N GLU A 57 15.60 5.03 1.64
CA GLU A 57 16.94 5.58 1.41
C GLU A 57 17.90 4.57 0.73
N ILE A 58 17.62 3.27 0.84
CA ILE A 58 18.31 2.20 0.11
C ILE A 58 17.92 2.18 -1.38
N GLU A 59 17.10 3.13 -1.87
CA GLU A 59 16.84 3.43 -3.28
C GLU A 59 18.10 3.96 -4.01
N LYS A 60 19.23 3.26 -3.89
CA LYS A 60 20.10 3.08 -5.04
C LYS A 60 19.47 1.94 -5.82
N PRO A 61 19.06 2.14 -7.09
CA PRO A 61 18.59 1.03 -7.91
C PRO A 61 19.63 -0.07 -7.75
N SER A 62 19.21 -1.28 -7.40
CA SER A 62 20.14 -2.40 -7.43
C SER A 62 20.59 -2.46 -8.89
N ARG A 63 21.74 -1.85 -9.18
CA ARG A 63 22.57 -2.15 -10.34
C ARG A 63 23.08 -3.55 -10.06
N SER A 64 22.19 -4.54 -10.04
CA SER A 64 22.59 -5.85 -10.50
C SER A 64 23.10 -5.57 -11.89
N ARG A 65 24.42 -5.64 -12.02
CA ARG A 65 25.13 -5.61 -13.30
C ARG A 65 24.75 -6.90 -14.03
N LEU A 66 23.49 -7.07 -14.38
CA LEU A 66 23.21 -7.63 -15.67
C LEU A 66 23.75 -6.57 -16.60
N ASN A 67 24.86 -6.89 -17.28
CA ASN A 67 25.32 -6.09 -18.40
C ASN A 67 24.07 -5.84 -19.25
N ILE A 68 23.53 -4.62 -19.14
CA ILE A 68 22.64 -4.07 -20.13
C ILE A 68 23.57 -4.02 -21.33
N ILE A 69 23.63 -5.13 -22.06
CA ILE A 69 24.06 -5.13 -23.45
C ILE A 69 23.36 -3.90 -24.00
N ASP A 70 24.13 -2.93 -24.51
CA ASP A 70 23.59 -1.78 -25.22
C ASP A 70 22.53 -2.31 -26.19
N ILE A 71 21.25 -2.32 -25.78
CA ILE A 71 20.20 -2.88 -26.61
C ILE A 71 19.96 -1.77 -27.61
N PRO A 72 20.47 -1.90 -28.85
CA PRO A 72 20.27 -0.87 -29.84
C PRO A 72 18.76 -0.79 -30.02
N TYR A 73 18.19 0.40 -29.85
CA TYR A 73 16.79 0.77 -30.13
C TYR A 73 15.92 -0.44 -30.50
N LEU A 74 15.28 -1.04 -29.50
CA LEU A 74 14.40 -2.19 -29.68
C LEU A 74 13.30 -1.79 -30.67
N HIS A 75 13.49 -2.14 -31.94
CA HIS A 75 12.49 -1.97 -32.97
C HIS A 75 11.48 -3.09 -32.79
N TYR A 76 10.37 -2.77 -32.11
CA TYR A 76 9.24 -3.68 -32.02
C TYR A 76 8.54 -3.72 -33.37
N PRO A 77 8.47 -4.88 -34.05
CA PRO A 77 7.76 -4.97 -35.31
C PRO A 77 6.27 -4.75 -35.08
N GLU A 78 5.62 -4.17 -36.06
CA GLU A 78 4.17 -4.15 -36.16
C GLU A 78 3.74 -5.48 -36.79
N PRO A 79 3.12 -6.40 -36.02
CA PRO A 79 2.76 -7.70 -36.55
C PRO A 79 1.58 -7.57 -37.51
N VAL A 80 1.62 -8.33 -38.60
CA VAL A 80 0.61 -8.34 -39.67
C VAL A 80 -0.36 -9.51 -39.48
N SER A 81 0.14 -10.67 -39.04
CA SER A 81 -0.69 -11.87 -38.82
C SER A 81 -1.07 -12.09 -37.35
N PHE A 82 -0.56 -11.24 -36.45
CA PHE A 82 -0.69 -11.33 -34.99
C PHE A 82 -0.20 -12.68 -34.42
N ASN A 83 0.67 -13.38 -35.16
CA ASN A 83 1.25 -14.63 -34.70
C ASN A 83 2.45 -14.31 -33.80
N ARG A 84 2.54 -14.98 -32.64
CA ARG A 84 3.65 -14.78 -31.68
C ARG A 84 5.04 -14.92 -32.32
N SER A 85 5.15 -15.75 -33.36
CA SER A 85 6.37 -15.95 -34.14
C SER A 85 6.93 -14.66 -34.76
N GLU A 86 6.06 -13.71 -35.15
CA GLU A 86 6.48 -12.40 -35.69
C GLU A 86 7.24 -11.57 -34.65
N CYS A 87 6.89 -11.73 -33.37
CA CYS A 87 7.53 -11.04 -32.26
C CYS A 87 8.64 -11.87 -31.60
N ALA A 88 8.97 -13.07 -32.10
CA ALA A 88 9.79 -14.05 -31.36
C ALA A 88 11.23 -13.58 -31.10
N GLY A 89 11.77 -12.70 -31.95
CA GLY A 89 13.09 -12.09 -31.76
C GLY A 89 13.16 -11.04 -30.66
N ASN A 90 12.03 -10.62 -30.08
CA ASN A 90 11.97 -9.60 -29.04
C ASN A 90 11.71 -10.24 -27.67
N PRO A 91 12.66 -10.13 -26.72
CA PRO A 91 12.46 -10.62 -25.37
C PRO A 91 11.39 -9.79 -24.65
N VAL A 92 10.57 -10.45 -23.83
CA VAL A 92 9.50 -9.80 -23.05
C VAL A 92 9.92 -9.74 -21.60
N GLN A 93 9.92 -8.54 -21.03
CA GLN A 93 10.16 -8.31 -19.61
C GLN A 93 8.89 -8.59 -18.82
N PHE A 94 9.02 -9.28 -17.68
CA PHE A 94 7.88 -9.54 -16.81
C PHE A 94 7.87 -8.58 -15.63
N PHE A 95 6.68 -8.12 -15.24
CA PHE A 95 6.54 -7.29 -14.05
C PHE A 95 5.29 -7.57 -13.23
N ALA A 96 5.31 -7.10 -11.97
CA ALA A 96 4.16 -7.10 -11.08
C ALA A 96 4.09 -5.77 -10.31
N ILE A 97 2.94 -5.10 -10.34
CA ILE A 97 2.68 -3.89 -9.56
C ILE A 97 2.09 -4.31 -8.22
N LEU A 98 2.90 -4.26 -7.15
CA LEU A 98 2.49 -4.62 -5.80
C LEU A 98 2.03 -3.37 -5.04
N SER A 99 0.78 -3.35 -4.60
CA SER A 99 0.16 -2.13 -4.04
C SER A 99 -0.88 -2.45 -2.98
N ASN A 100 -1.24 -1.45 -2.19
CA ASN A 100 -2.47 -1.49 -1.39
C ASN A 100 -3.64 -0.87 -2.18
N GLN A 101 -4.89 -1.18 -1.81
CA GLN A 101 -6.04 -0.46 -2.37
C GLN A 101 -5.92 1.05 -2.16
N ARG A 102 -6.40 1.81 -3.13
CA ARG A 102 -6.46 3.29 -3.11
C ARG A 102 -5.10 3.99 -3.01
N SER A 103 -4.03 3.31 -3.43
CA SER A 103 -2.67 3.87 -3.52
C SER A 103 -2.31 4.44 -4.90
N GLY A 104 -3.30 4.62 -5.79
CA GLY A 104 -3.07 5.17 -7.14
C GLY A 104 -2.68 4.14 -8.21
N SER A 105 -2.61 2.85 -7.86
CA SER A 105 -2.17 1.79 -8.78
C SER A 105 -3.08 1.57 -9.99
N GLY A 106 -4.39 1.85 -9.90
CA GLY A 106 -5.26 1.85 -11.07
C GLY A 106 -4.97 2.97 -12.07
N TRP A 107 -4.56 4.15 -11.59
CA TRP A 107 -4.17 5.27 -12.45
C TRP A 107 -2.78 5.02 -13.06
N PHE A 108 -1.84 4.57 -12.24
CA PHE A 108 -0.50 4.21 -12.69
C PHE A 108 -0.50 3.08 -13.73
N GLU A 109 -1.33 2.06 -13.53
CA GLU A 109 -1.52 1.01 -14.54
C GLU A 109 -2.05 1.56 -15.87
N THR A 110 -2.99 2.51 -15.85
CA THR A 110 -3.46 3.12 -17.11
C THR A 110 -2.39 3.95 -17.82
N LEU A 111 -1.47 4.57 -17.07
CA LEU A 111 -0.29 5.22 -17.64
C LEU A 111 0.61 4.20 -18.32
N LEU A 112 0.94 3.09 -17.66
CA LEU A 112 1.77 2.05 -18.26
C LEU A 112 1.10 1.44 -19.50
N ASN A 113 -0.21 1.18 -19.45
CA ASN A 113 -0.95 0.64 -20.59
C ASN A 113 -1.15 1.62 -21.74
N SER A 114 -0.83 2.92 -21.58
CA SER A 114 -0.76 3.83 -22.72
C SER A 114 0.51 3.65 -23.53
N HIS A 115 1.52 2.95 -23.00
CA HIS A 115 2.70 2.57 -23.75
C HIS A 115 2.36 1.49 -24.77
N ILE A 116 2.77 1.67 -26.02
CA ILE A 116 2.40 0.77 -27.13
C ILE A 116 2.87 -0.68 -26.90
N ASN A 117 4.07 -0.85 -26.31
CA ASN A 117 4.64 -2.17 -26.02
C ASN A 117 4.40 -2.69 -24.59
N VAL A 118 3.47 -2.14 -23.81
CA VAL A 118 3.21 -2.60 -22.44
C VAL A 118 1.78 -3.14 -22.31
N SER A 119 1.67 -4.31 -21.66
CA SER A 119 0.39 -4.89 -21.29
C SER A 119 0.38 -5.32 -19.81
N SER A 120 -0.25 -4.50 -18.98
CA SER A 120 -0.64 -4.83 -17.60
C SER A 120 -2.08 -5.35 -17.57
N ASN A 121 -2.26 -6.57 -17.08
CA ASN A 121 -3.51 -7.33 -17.16
C ASN A 121 -4.50 -7.09 -16.01
N GLY A 122 -4.40 -5.97 -15.28
CA GLY A 122 -5.31 -5.66 -14.19
C GLY A 122 -5.09 -6.49 -12.93
N GLU A 123 -6.09 -6.46 -12.04
CA GLU A 123 -6.11 -7.21 -10.78
C GLU A 123 -6.59 -8.65 -10.99
N ILE A 124 -5.79 -9.46 -11.68
CA ILE A 124 -6.19 -10.84 -12.01
C ILE A 124 -6.46 -11.67 -10.74
N PHE A 125 -5.74 -11.39 -9.65
CA PHE A 125 -5.88 -12.05 -8.35
C PHE A 125 -6.96 -11.45 -7.47
N SER A 126 -7.80 -10.52 -7.95
CA SER A 126 -9.04 -10.15 -7.27
C SER A 126 -10.07 -11.30 -7.25
N VAL A 127 -9.97 -12.24 -8.19
CA VAL A 127 -10.79 -13.46 -8.31
C VAL A 127 -10.29 -14.56 -7.36
N ARG A 128 -11.16 -15.05 -6.46
CA ARG A 128 -10.78 -15.91 -5.32
C ARG A 128 -10.22 -17.25 -5.77
N GLU A 129 -10.81 -17.81 -6.81
CA GLU A 129 -10.49 -19.11 -7.39
C GLU A 129 -9.04 -19.18 -7.85
N ARG A 130 -8.46 -18.04 -8.26
CA ARG A 130 -7.08 -17.94 -8.77
C ARG A 130 -6.02 -17.91 -7.66
N ARG A 131 -6.44 -17.79 -6.40
CA ARG A 131 -5.56 -17.63 -5.23
C ARG A 131 -5.93 -18.56 -4.06
N VAL A 132 -6.56 -19.69 -4.35
CA VAL A 132 -6.96 -20.66 -3.32
C VAL A 132 -5.74 -21.27 -2.63
N ASN A 133 -4.66 -21.51 -3.38
CA ASN A 133 -3.38 -21.98 -2.87
C ASN A 133 -2.24 -21.57 -3.84
N PHE A 134 -1.00 -21.80 -3.41
CA PHE A 134 0.18 -21.47 -4.21
C PHE A 134 0.22 -22.14 -5.60
N SER A 135 -0.24 -23.39 -5.73
CA SER A 135 -0.26 -24.08 -7.04
C SER A 135 -1.17 -23.35 -8.04
N THR A 136 -2.34 -22.88 -7.61
CA THR A 136 -3.26 -22.14 -8.48
C THR A 136 -2.73 -20.75 -8.82
N ILE A 137 -2.02 -20.13 -7.88
CA ILE A 137 -1.29 -18.87 -8.13
C ILE A 137 -0.27 -19.06 -9.25
N VAL A 138 0.59 -20.08 -9.13
CA VAL A 138 1.62 -20.37 -10.13
C VAL A 138 1.00 -20.67 -11.50
N GLN A 139 -0.05 -21.50 -11.57
CA GLN A 139 -0.75 -21.76 -12.83
C GLN A 139 -1.28 -20.46 -13.48
N THR A 140 -1.78 -19.53 -12.66
CA THR A 140 -2.26 -18.23 -13.16
C THR A 140 -1.11 -17.36 -13.65
N LEU A 141 -0.01 -17.28 -12.89
CA LEU A 141 1.19 -16.53 -13.28
C LEU A 141 1.82 -17.08 -14.55
N ASP A 142 1.90 -18.41 -14.68
CA ASP A 142 2.45 -19.07 -15.87
C ASP A 142 1.62 -18.75 -17.10
N ARG A 143 0.28 -18.73 -17.01
CA ARG A 143 -0.56 -18.30 -18.13
C ARG A 143 -0.29 -16.86 -18.56
N VAL A 144 -0.05 -15.95 -17.61
CA VAL A 144 0.27 -14.54 -17.92
C VAL A 144 1.66 -14.43 -18.55
N TYR A 145 2.68 -15.03 -17.92
CA TYR A 145 4.07 -14.87 -18.33
C TYR A 145 4.50 -15.82 -19.46
N ASN A 146 3.68 -16.80 -19.82
CA ASN A 146 3.80 -17.56 -21.07
C ASN A 146 3.00 -16.91 -22.21
N LEU A 147 2.36 -15.75 -21.97
CA LEU A 147 1.62 -14.97 -22.96
C LEU A 147 0.32 -15.63 -23.43
N ASP A 148 -0.23 -16.55 -22.64
CA ASP A 148 -1.48 -17.27 -22.86
C ASP A 148 -2.69 -16.58 -22.21
N TRP A 149 -2.53 -15.29 -21.86
CA TRP A 149 -3.53 -14.49 -21.17
C TRP A 149 -4.11 -13.41 -22.08
N PHE A 150 -5.34 -13.64 -22.54
CA PHE A 150 -6.07 -12.71 -23.40
C PHE A 150 -6.96 -11.80 -22.53
N SER A 151 -6.75 -10.49 -22.64
CA SER A 151 -7.53 -9.49 -21.91
C SER A 151 -7.70 -8.23 -22.74
N SER A 152 -8.48 -7.26 -22.25
CA SER A 152 -8.58 -5.95 -22.89
C SER A 152 -7.26 -5.15 -22.88
N ALA A 153 -6.24 -5.62 -22.17
CA ALA A 153 -4.89 -5.05 -22.20
C ALA A 153 -4.02 -5.62 -23.32
N SER A 154 -4.48 -6.65 -24.04
CA SER A 154 -3.81 -7.18 -25.22
C SER A 154 -3.67 -6.09 -26.28
N LYS A 155 -2.50 -6.03 -26.92
CA LYS A 155 -2.13 -5.03 -27.91
C LYS A 155 -2.07 -5.65 -29.29
N ASN A 156 -2.21 -4.80 -30.29
CA ASN A 156 -2.00 -5.20 -31.68
C ASN A 156 -0.50 -5.21 -32.00
N GLU A 157 0.30 -4.51 -31.22
CA GLU A 157 1.75 -4.43 -31.32
C GLU A 157 2.45 -5.51 -30.49
N CYS A 158 3.69 -5.84 -30.84
CA CYS A 158 4.51 -6.72 -30.02
C CYS A 158 4.74 -6.11 -28.63
N SER A 159 4.41 -6.86 -27.58
CA SER A 159 4.68 -6.45 -26.20
C SER A 159 6.17 -6.61 -25.85
N ALA A 160 6.71 -5.57 -25.23
CA ALA A 160 8.03 -5.51 -24.61
C ALA A 160 8.01 -5.87 -23.14
N ALA A 161 6.92 -5.50 -22.45
CA ALA A 161 6.74 -5.78 -21.04
C ALA A 161 5.31 -6.24 -20.74
N ILE A 162 5.20 -7.35 -20.01
CA ILE A 162 3.93 -7.93 -19.61
C ILE A 162 3.88 -8.11 -18.11
N GLY A 163 2.75 -7.71 -17.54
CA GLY A 163 2.58 -7.77 -16.11
C GLY A 163 1.13 -7.76 -15.67
N LEU A 164 0.99 -7.52 -14.37
CA LEU A 164 -0.27 -7.51 -13.68
C LEU A 164 -0.19 -6.57 -12.48
N LYS A 165 -1.35 -6.19 -11.98
CA LYS A 165 -1.49 -5.49 -10.71
C LYS A 165 -1.93 -6.47 -9.63
N TRP A 166 -1.26 -6.45 -8.48
CA TRP A 166 -1.57 -7.35 -7.38
C TRP A 166 -1.66 -6.57 -6.08
N MET A 167 -2.84 -6.60 -5.47
CA MET A 167 -3.00 -5.96 -4.17
C MET A 167 -2.48 -6.85 -3.05
N LEU A 168 -1.84 -6.25 -2.03
CA LEU A 168 -1.23 -6.99 -0.92
C LEU A 168 -2.23 -7.91 -0.19
N ASN A 169 -3.51 -7.57 -0.15
CA ASN A 169 -4.57 -8.36 0.48
C ASN A 169 -5.24 -9.40 -0.46
N GLN A 170 -4.63 -9.74 -1.59
CA GLN A 170 -5.18 -10.66 -2.59
C GLN A 170 -4.35 -11.95 -2.72
N GLY A 171 -3.97 -12.62 -1.64
CA GLY A 171 -3.23 -13.89 -1.73
C GLY A 171 -1.71 -13.75 -1.77
N LEU A 172 -1.19 -12.53 -1.95
CA LEU A 172 0.24 -12.26 -2.06
C LEU A 172 0.97 -12.45 -0.72
N MET A 173 0.37 -11.96 0.36
CA MET A 173 0.99 -11.95 1.70
C MET A 173 0.85 -13.29 2.42
N GLU A 174 0.05 -14.22 1.88
CA GLU A 174 -0.16 -15.58 2.36
C GLU A 174 0.94 -16.56 1.90
N HIS A 175 1.57 -16.31 0.74
CA HIS A 175 2.64 -17.15 0.17
C HIS A 175 3.89 -16.33 -0.27
N PRO A 176 4.42 -15.43 0.59
CA PRO A 176 5.40 -14.43 0.16
C PRO A 176 6.72 -15.03 -0.33
N LYS A 177 7.23 -16.07 0.36
CA LYS A 177 8.52 -16.69 0.03
C LYS A 177 8.45 -17.40 -1.32
N GLU A 178 7.42 -18.21 -1.52
CA GLU A 178 7.24 -19.00 -2.73
C GLU A 178 6.98 -18.11 -3.95
N ILE A 179 6.27 -16.99 -3.76
CA ILE A 179 6.05 -15.99 -4.81
C ILE A 179 7.35 -15.23 -5.12
N ALA A 180 8.14 -14.84 -4.12
CA ALA A 180 9.45 -14.22 -4.34
C ALA A 180 10.40 -15.15 -5.10
N ASP A 181 10.44 -16.44 -4.74
CA ASP A 181 11.22 -17.47 -5.43
C ASP A 181 10.74 -17.68 -6.89
N TYR A 182 9.43 -17.58 -7.13
CA TYR A 182 8.89 -17.60 -8.50
C TYR A 182 9.31 -16.37 -9.29
N PHE A 183 9.17 -15.16 -8.72
CA PHE A 183 9.59 -13.91 -9.37
C PHE A 183 11.08 -13.93 -9.73
N ASN A 184 11.94 -14.37 -8.82
CA ASN A 184 13.37 -14.48 -9.09
C ASN A 184 13.68 -15.48 -10.20
N ARG A 185 13.08 -16.68 -10.18
CA ARG A 185 13.29 -17.69 -11.25
C ARG A 185 12.80 -17.23 -12.61
N ARG A 186 11.68 -16.50 -12.66
CA ARG A 186 11.08 -16.00 -13.91
C ARG A 186 11.56 -14.60 -14.29
N SER A 187 12.51 -14.01 -13.56
CA SER A 187 12.99 -12.64 -13.77
C SER A 187 11.87 -11.59 -13.78
N VAL A 188 10.88 -11.73 -12.91
CA VAL A 188 9.79 -10.77 -12.75
C VAL A 188 10.29 -9.56 -11.96
N SER A 189 10.14 -8.39 -12.56
CA SER A 189 10.46 -7.10 -11.93
C SER A 189 9.28 -6.60 -11.09
N VAL A 190 9.55 -6.23 -9.84
CA VAL A 190 8.53 -5.78 -8.89
C VAL A 190 8.48 -4.26 -8.86
N ILE A 191 7.29 -3.70 -9.03
CA ILE A 191 7.03 -2.27 -8.86
C ILE A 191 6.17 -2.12 -7.61
N PHE A 192 6.77 -1.65 -6.52
CA PHE A 192 6.00 -1.25 -5.35
C PHE A 192 5.38 0.12 -5.60
N LEU A 193 4.07 0.24 -5.41
CA LEU A 193 3.38 1.53 -5.46
C LEU A 193 2.56 1.72 -4.19
N PHE A 194 3.03 2.65 -3.36
CA PHE A 194 2.39 3.01 -2.11
C PHE A 194 1.93 4.46 -2.10
N ARG A 195 1.19 4.82 -1.05
CA ARG A 195 0.72 6.18 -0.82
C ARG A 195 1.18 6.60 0.56
N ARG A 196 1.93 7.70 0.65
CA ARG A 196 2.47 8.19 1.91
C ARG A 196 1.38 8.68 2.83
N ASN A 197 0.38 9.41 2.32
CA ASN A 197 -0.72 9.86 3.16
C ASN A 197 -1.76 8.75 3.39
N LEU A 198 -1.56 7.98 4.46
CA LEU A 198 -2.42 6.85 4.82
C LEU A 198 -3.81 7.28 5.33
N LEU A 199 -3.92 8.44 5.97
CA LEU A 199 -5.22 8.99 6.36
C LEU A 199 -6.07 9.30 5.12
N ARG A 200 -5.49 9.96 4.11
CA ARG A 200 -6.17 10.24 2.85
C ARG A 200 -6.50 8.95 2.08
N ARG A 201 -5.62 7.94 2.15
CA ARG A 201 -5.92 6.60 1.63
C ARG A 201 -7.14 5.99 2.31
N MET A 202 -7.21 6.05 3.64
CA MET A 202 -8.35 5.57 4.43
C MET A 202 -9.65 6.27 4.06
N VAL A 203 -9.67 7.59 3.94
CA VAL A 203 -10.84 8.35 3.47
C VAL A 203 -11.29 7.86 2.10
N SER A 204 -10.35 7.68 1.17
CA SER A 204 -10.69 7.16 -0.16
C SER A 204 -11.19 5.71 -0.14
N MET A 205 -10.73 4.87 0.79
CA MET A 205 -11.23 3.50 0.94
C MET A 205 -12.67 3.49 1.45
N LEU A 206 -12.95 4.29 2.48
CA LEU A 206 -14.29 4.38 3.07
C LEU A 206 -15.30 4.95 2.06
N ALA A 207 -14.94 6.00 1.33
CA ALA A 207 -15.79 6.56 0.28
C ALA A 207 -16.06 5.55 -0.85
N ASN A 208 -15.04 4.82 -1.30
CA ASN A 208 -15.21 3.76 -2.31
C ASN A 208 -16.10 2.62 -1.81
N SER A 209 -15.94 2.23 -0.54
CA SER A 209 -16.77 1.18 0.08
C SER A 209 -18.22 1.61 0.18
N TYR A 210 -18.49 2.88 0.49
CA TYR A 210 -19.84 3.42 0.51
C TYR A 210 -20.49 3.39 -0.87
N ASP A 211 -19.77 3.85 -1.90
CA ASP A 211 -20.28 3.86 -3.28
C ASP A 211 -20.62 2.46 -3.82
N ARG A 212 -20.00 1.40 -3.29
CA ARG A 212 -20.35 0.01 -3.64
C ARG A 212 -21.83 -0.30 -3.41
N TYR A 213 -22.43 0.31 -2.38
CA TYR A 213 -23.83 0.13 -2.03
C TYR A 213 -24.69 1.30 -2.52
N ALA A 214 -24.21 2.53 -2.33
CA ALA A 214 -24.94 3.74 -2.66
C ALA A 214 -25.05 3.97 -4.18
N LYS A 215 -24.07 3.50 -4.96
CA LYS A 215 -24.06 3.52 -6.43
C LYS A 215 -24.38 4.92 -6.98
N LEU A 216 -23.58 5.89 -6.54
CA LEU A 216 -23.86 7.32 -6.69
C LEU A 216 -23.87 7.80 -8.15
N LEU A 217 -23.28 7.01 -9.07
CA LEU A 217 -23.24 7.30 -10.49
C LEU A 217 -24.18 6.37 -11.25
N ASN A 218 -25.40 6.84 -11.52
CA ASN A 218 -26.40 6.14 -12.33
C ASN A 218 -26.65 4.68 -11.89
N GLY A 219 -26.72 4.42 -10.58
CA GLY A 219 -26.97 3.07 -10.08
C GLY A 219 -25.81 2.08 -10.29
N THR A 220 -24.63 2.58 -10.64
CA THR A 220 -23.42 1.80 -10.84
C THR A 220 -22.32 2.20 -9.85
N HIS A 221 -21.62 1.22 -9.29
CA HIS A 221 -20.41 1.46 -8.50
C HIS A 221 -19.24 1.82 -9.42
N LYS A 222 -18.52 2.90 -9.14
CA LYS A 222 -17.34 3.33 -9.91
C LYS A 222 -16.15 3.56 -8.99
N SER A 223 -15.17 2.67 -9.08
CA SER A 223 -13.91 2.82 -8.32
C SER A 223 -12.97 3.90 -8.89
N HIS A 224 -13.13 4.22 -10.18
CA HIS A 224 -12.37 5.20 -10.92
C HIS A 224 -13.32 5.97 -11.85
N VAL A 225 -13.00 7.23 -12.12
CA VAL A 225 -13.84 8.15 -12.91
C VAL A 225 -13.00 8.86 -13.95
N HIS A 226 -13.65 9.36 -14.99
CA HIS A 226 -13.00 9.96 -16.16
C HIS A 226 -13.40 11.43 -16.39
N SER A 227 -14.40 11.94 -15.66
CA SER A 227 -14.78 13.37 -15.71
C SER A 227 -14.69 14.03 -14.33
N ALA A 228 -14.54 15.36 -14.34
CA ALA A 228 -14.56 16.15 -13.11
C ALA A 228 -15.92 16.08 -12.40
N GLU A 229 -17.02 16.04 -13.16
CA GLU A 229 -18.39 15.96 -12.62
C GLU A 229 -18.65 14.66 -11.85
N GLU A 230 -18.17 13.53 -12.39
CA GLU A 230 -18.23 12.23 -11.71
C GLU A 230 -17.38 12.24 -10.43
N ALA A 231 -16.17 12.80 -10.50
CA ALA A 231 -15.29 12.95 -9.35
C ALA A 231 -15.92 13.81 -8.25
N ASP A 232 -16.50 14.94 -8.61
CA ASP A 232 -17.16 15.85 -7.68
C ASP A 232 -18.35 15.15 -7.02
N THR A 233 -19.14 14.39 -7.79
CA THR A 233 -20.27 13.61 -7.26
C THR A 233 -19.83 12.58 -6.23
N LEU A 234 -18.79 11.79 -6.53
CA LEU A 234 -18.28 10.79 -5.59
C LEU A 234 -17.64 11.41 -4.34
N SER A 235 -17.00 12.58 -4.48
CA SER A 235 -16.32 13.27 -3.37
C SER A 235 -17.29 13.88 -2.34
N LYS A 236 -18.59 14.02 -2.67
CA LYS A 236 -19.62 14.54 -1.75
C LYS A 236 -19.79 13.68 -0.51
N TYR A 237 -19.55 12.37 -0.61
CA TYR A 237 -19.65 11.50 0.56
C TYR A 237 -18.44 11.71 1.48
N LYS A 238 -18.73 12.15 2.71
CA LYS A 238 -17.74 12.33 3.76
C LYS A 238 -17.87 11.19 4.78
N PRO A 239 -16.91 10.27 4.88
CA PRO A 239 -16.94 9.24 5.92
C PRO A 239 -16.78 9.85 7.32
N THR A 240 -17.24 9.10 8.32
CA THR A 240 -16.86 9.30 9.73
C THR A 240 -15.78 8.27 10.07
N ILE A 241 -14.65 8.71 10.62
CA ILE A 241 -13.55 7.82 11.00
C ILE A 241 -13.57 7.56 12.50
N ASN A 242 -13.42 6.30 12.91
CA ASN A 242 -13.31 5.96 14.32
C ASN A 242 -11.98 6.46 14.88
N SER A 243 -12.05 7.55 15.66
CA SER A 243 -10.85 8.18 16.23
C SER A 243 -10.15 7.29 17.26
N SER A 244 -10.89 6.38 17.93
CA SER A 244 -10.34 5.48 18.94
C SER A 244 -9.43 4.40 18.34
N SER A 245 -9.68 3.95 17.10
CA SER A 245 -8.85 2.95 16.41
C SER A 245 -7.83 3.56 15.45
N LEU A 246 -7.95 4.85 15.12
CA LEU A 246 -7.22 5.50 14.03
C LEU A 246 -5.70 5.30 14.08
N LEU A 247 -5.07 5.48 15.25
CA LEU A 247 -3.62 5.31 15.38
C LEU A 247 -3.17 3.87 15.11
N THR A 248 -3.94 2.89 15.59
CA THR A 248 -3.70 1.46 15.35
C THR A 248 -3.90 1.13 13.87
N ASP A 249 -4.98 1.61 13.26
CA ASP A 249 -5.29 1.38 11.85
C ASP A 249 -4.18 1.93 10.94
N LEU A 250 -3.69 3.16 11.20
CA LEU A 250 -2.58 3.76 10.44
C LEU A 250 -1.28 2.95 10.60
N LYS A 251 -1.01 2.47 11.82
CA LYS A 251 0.17 1.65 12.12
C LYS A 251 0.13 0.30 11.41
N ASP A 252 -1.01 -0.36 11.41
CA ASP A 252 -1.19 -1.64 10.73
C ASP A 252 -1.00 -1.48 9.22
N MET A 253 -1.50 -0.37 8.66
CA MET A 253 -1.28 0.01 7.27
C MET A 253 0.20 0.20 6.91
N GLU A 254 0.99 0.86 7.75
CA GLU A 254 2.46 0.96 7.58
C GLU A 254 3.13 -0.42 7.68
N THR A 255 2.73 -1.20 8.68
CA THR A 255 3.30 -2.53 8.96
C THR A 255 3.13 -3.48 7.78
N ILE A 256 1.94 -3.48 7.14
CA ILE A 256 1.67 -4.31 5.96
C ILE A 256 2.60 -3.93 4.79
N ALA A 257 2.79 -2.63 4.55
CA ALA A 257 3.69 -2.16 3.49
C ALA A 257 5.16 -2.53 3.78
N ALA A 258 5.62 -2.33 5.01
CA ALA A 258 6.97 -2.69 5.44
C ALA A 258 7.24 -4.19 5.30
N LYS A 259 6.28 -5.05 5.70
CA LYS A 259 6.38 -6.50 5.53
C LYS A 259 6.46 -6.91 4.05
N ALA A 260 5.69 -6.27 3.18
CA ALA A 260 5.77 -6.56 1.75
C ALA A 260 7.16 -6.23 1.19
N LEU A 261 7.73 -5.07 1.55
CA LEU A 261 9.09 -4.73 1.13
C LEU A 261 10.13 -5.71 1.66
N GLU A 262 9.98 -6.16 2.91
CA GLU A 262 10.86 -7.17 3.51
C GLU A 262 10.77 -8.52 2.77
N TYR A 263 9.56 -9.01 2.51
CA TYR A 263 9.36 -10.32 1.87
C TYR A 263 9.92 -10.41 0.46
N PHE A 264 9.92 -9.29 -0.26
CA PHE A 264 10.33 -9.23 -1.66
C PHE A 264 11.65 -8.47 -1.85
N ASN A 265 12.42 -8.25 -0.77
CA ASN A 265 13.68 -7.50 -0.81
C ASN A 265 14.74 -8.12 -1.74
N THR A 266 14.68 -9.43 -1.98
CA THR A 266 15.57 -10.16 -2.90
C THR A 266 15.15 -10.06 -4.35
N THR A 267 13.92 -9.61 -4.63
CA THR A 267 13.45 -9.46 -6.01
C THR A 267 14.02 -8.19 -6.63
N ARG A 268 14.16 -8.17 -7.96
CA ARG A 268 14.48 -6.94 -8.68
C ARG A 268 13.31 -5.98 -8.54
N HIS A 269 13.45 -4.91 -7.77
CA HIS A 269 12.33 -4.01 -7.46
C HIS A 269 12.66 -2.52 -7.56
N ILE A 270 11.60 -1.72 -7.75
CA ILE A 270 11.59 -0.26 -7.59
C ILE A 270 10.46 0.11 -6.60
N ILE A 271 10.71 1.11 -5.77
CA ILE A 271 9.73 1.61 -4.79
C ILE A 271 9.25 2.98 -5.22
N LEU A 272 7.94 3.11 -5.44
CA LEU A 272 7.31 4.33 -5.86
C LEU A 272 6.26 4.75 -4.84
N TYR A 273 6.10 6.05 -4.71
CA TYR A 273 5.01 6.65 -3.97
C TYR A 273 4.17 7.50 -4.90
N TYR A 274 2.85 7.38 -4.75
CA TYR A 274 1.87 8.15 -5.50
C TYR A 274 2.20 9.66 -5.48
N GLU A 275 2.66 10.16 -4.34
CA GLU A 275 3.05 11.54 -4.18
C GLU A 275 4.19 11.99 -5.10
N ASP A 276 5.16 11.13 -5.35
CA ASP A 276 6.29 11.48 -6.21
C ASP A 276 5.88 11.44 -7.68
N LEU A 277 5.04 10.47 -8.05
CA LEU A 277 4.52 10.34 -9.42
C LEU A 277 3.64 11.52 -9.84
N ILE A 278 2.94 12.15 -8.89
CA ILE A 278 2.11 13.33 -9.15
C ILE A 278 2.96 14.61 -9.19
N ARG A 279 4.00 14.72 -8.37
CA ARG A 279 4.87 15.91 -8.33
C ARG A 279 5.92 15.94 -9.44
N ASN A 280 6.47 14.77 -9.76
CA ASN A 280 7.61 14.64 -10.64
C ASN A 280 7.37 13.57 -11.71
N HIS A 281 6.97 14.02 -12.89
CA HIS A 281 6.75 13.15 -14.04
C HIS A 281 8.02 12.44 -14.53
N THR A 282 9.23 12.88 -14.15
CA THR A 282 10.46 12.14 -14.52
C THR A 282 10.51 10.75 -13.89
N LYS A 283 9.83 10.53 -12.75
CA LYS A 283 9.74 9.20 -12.13
C LYS A 283 9.06 8.17 -13.04
N LEU A 284 8.20 8.58 -13.97
CA LEU A 284 7.64 7.68 -14.98
C LEU A 284 8.67 7.26 -16.05
N LYS A 285 9.69 8.08 -16.30
CA LYS A 285 10.81 7.72 -17.17
C LYS A 285 11.69 6.67 -16.49
N ASP A 286 11.96 6.83 -15.20
CA ASP A 286 12.70 5.84 -14.41
C ASP A 286 12.00 4.46 -14.42
N VAL A 287 10.67 4.43 -14.42
CA VAL A 287 9.91 3.18 -14.54
C VAL A 287 10.05 2.55 -15.92
N GLN A 288 10.01 3.35 -16.99
CA GLN A 288 10.22 2.86 -18.36
C GLN A 288 11.62 2.28 -18.51
N GLU A 289 12.65 2.98 -18.02
CA GLU A 289 14.03 2.49 -17.99
C GLU A 289 14.16 1.21 -17.13
N PHE A 290 13.54 1.19 -15.95
CA PHE A 290 13.51 0.01 -15.09
C PHE A 290 12.86 -1.20 -15.76
N LEU A 291 11.91 -1.00 -16.67
CA LEU A 291 11.30 -2.08 -17.46
C LEU A 291 12.02 -2.34 -18.80
N GLY A 292 13.12 -1.65 -19.10
CA GLY A 292 13.85 -1.79 -20.36
C GLY A 292 13.08 -1.29 -21.58
N LEU A 293 12.20 -0.30 -21.38
CA LEU A 293 11.33 0.25 -22.40
C LEU A 293 11.91 1.52 -23.05
N PRO A 294 11.61 1.78 -24.32
CA PRO A 294 11.85 3.10 -24.90
C PRO A 294 11.03 4.15 -24.15
N GLN A 295 11.60 5.34 -23.98
CA GLN A 295 10.86 6.42 -23.33
C GLN A 295 9.78 6.96 -24.26
N MET A 296 8.56 7.06 -23.74
CA MET A 296 7.46 7.77 -24.36
C MET A 296 6.62 8.51 -23.33
N GLU A 297 5.80 9.44 -23.82
CA GLU A 297 4.83 10.15 -23.00
C GLU A 297 3.68 9.21 -22.62
N LEU A 298 3.48 9.04 -21.31
CA LEU A 298 2.42 8.20 -20.76
C LEU A 298 1.20 9.04 -20.41
N THR A 299 0.02 8.57 -20.77
CA THR A 299 -1.24 9.31 -20.60
C THR A 299 -2.29 8.47 -19.89
N SER A 300 -3.16 9.14 -19.14
CA SER A 300 -4.27 8.48 -18.44
C SER A 300 -5.51 9.37 -18.49
N ARG A 301 -6.66 8.74 -18.73
CA ARG A 301 -7.97 9.41 -18.65
C ARG A 301 -8.56 9.40 -17.24
N GLN A 302 -7.98 8.71 -16.28
CA GLN A 302 -8.50 8.70 -14.91
C GLN A 302 -8.24 10.03 -14.23
N VAL A 303 -9.24 10.52 -13.51
CA VAL A 303 -9.11 11.75 -12.71
C VAL A 303 -9.19 11.46 -11.22
N LYS A 304 -8.53 12.30 -10.42
CA LYS A 304 -8.53 12.21 -8.96
C LYS A 304 -9.87 12.66 -8.40
N ILE A 305 -10.49 11.80 -7.57
CA ILE A 305 -11.79 12.04 -6.91
C ILE A 305 -11.66 13.10 -5.80
N HIS A 306 -10.83 12.85 -4.78
CA HIS A 306 -10.70 13.77 -3.63
C HIS A 306 -9.60 14.80 -3.89
N ARG A 307 -9.98 16.05 -4.19
CA ARG A 307 -9.09 17.21 -4.40
C ARG A 307 -9.13 18.16 -3.20
N GLY A 308 -8.09 18.97 -2.98
CA GLY A 308 -8.06 19.92 -1.87
C GLY A 308 -7.76 19.32 -0.49
N PRO A 309 -8.00 20.09 0.60
CA PRO A 309 -7.63 19.72 1.96
C PRO A 309 -8.50 18.57 2.48
N LEU A 310 -7.90 17.69 3.30
CA LEU A 310 -8.59 16.48 3.75
C LEU A 310 -9.76 16.76 4.70
N SER A 311 -9.73 17.91 5.38
CA SER A 311 -10.81 18.41 6.23
C SER A 311 -12.15 18.54 5.50
N GLU A 312 -12.12 18.80 4.20
CA GLU A 312 -13.34 18.90 3.39
C GLU A 312 -13.98 17.54 3.10
N HIS A 313 -13.23 16.45 3.24
CA HIS A 313 -13.64 15.10 2.84
C HIS A 313 -13.99 14.19 4.02
N VAL A 314 -14.09 14.73 5.24
CA VAL A 314 -14.34 13.93 6.45
C VAL A 314 -15.33 14.62 7.38
N LYS A 315 -16.29 13.88 7.93
CA LYS A 315 -17.34 14.46 8.80
C LYS A 315 -16.80 14.92 10.15
N ASN A 316 -16.02 14.09 10.82
CA ASN A 316 -15.52 14.34 12.18
C ASN A 316 -14.05 14.80 12.17
N TRP A 317 -13.73 15.79 11.33
CA TRP A 317 -12.35 16.29 11.18
C TRP A 317 -11.72 16.77 12.49
N HIS A 318 -12.51 17.41 13.37
CA HIS A 318 -12.02 17.90 14.66
C HIS A 318 -11.43 16.78 15.52
N ASP A 319 -12.12 15.64 15.61
CA ASP A 319 -11.67 14.49 16.41
C ASP A 319 -10.40 13.86 15.83
N ILE A 320 -10.33 13.78 14.50
CA ILE A 320 -9.15 13.25 13.78
C ILE A 320 -7.93 14.15 14.00
N ASN A 321 -8.11 15.45 13.83
CA ASN A 321 -7.05 16.44 14.07
C ASN A 321 -6.55 16.32 15.52
N LYS A 322 -7.47 16.31 16.49
CA LYS A 322 -7.12 16.12 17.91
C LYS A 322 -6.38 14.80 18.18
N THR A 323 -6.76 13.72 17.50
CA THR A 323 -6.16 12.39 17.67
C THR A 323 -4.75 12.30 17.08
N LEU A 324 -4.51 12.95 15.94
CA LEU A 324 -3.23 12.85 15.23
C LEU A 324 -2.22 13.92 15.62
N LYS A 325 -2.67 15.07 16.15
CA LYS A 325 -1.79 16.15 16.58
C LYS A 325 -0.85 15.69 17.70
N GLY A 326 0.44 16.00 17.56
CA GLY A 326 1.49 15.55 18.47
C GLY A 326 1.89 14.08 18.30
N THR A 327 1.39 13.40 17.28
CA THR A 327 1.77 12.01 16.95
C THR A 327 2.67 11.98 15.72
N VAL A 328 3.30 10.83 15.46
CA VAL A 328 4.12 10.62 14.24
C VAL A 328 3.30 10.73 12.94
N TYR A 329 1.97 10.68 13.02
CA TYR A 329 1.06 10.79 11.88
C TYR A 329 0.48 12.19 11.70
N GLU A 330 0.91 13.17 12.49
CA GLU A 330 0.45 14.57 12.37
C GLU A 330 0.61 15.11 10.94
N SER A 331 1.69 14.71 10.24
CA SER A 331 1.94 15.10 8.85
C SER A 331 0.83 14.68 7.89
N PHE A 332 0.02 13.67 8.21
CA PHE A 332 -1.10 13.24 7.36
C PHE A 332 -2.28 14.21 7.38
N LEU A 333 -2.33 15.14 8.34
CA LEU A 333 -3.32 16.22 8.37
C LEU A 333 -3.08 17.28 7.29
N GLN A 334 -1.85 17.37 6.78
CA GLN A 334 -1.46 18.35 5.78
C GLN A 334 -1.86 17.92 4.37
N ALA A 335 -1.91 18.88 3.45
CA ALA A 335 -2.10 18.59 2.05
C ALA A 335 -0.88 17.84 1.49
N ASP A 336 -1.14 16.81 0.67
CA ASP A 336 -0.09 16.01 0.03
C ASP A 336 0.77 16.85 -0.94
N TYR A 337 0.26 18.00 -1.42
CA TYR A 337 0.87 18.91 -2.41
C TYR A 337 0.32 20.32 -2.18
N SER A 338 1.14 21.35 -2.40
CA SER A 338 0.63 22.71 -2.61
C SER A 338 -0.14 22.69 -3.94
N SER A 339 -1.38 23.17 -3.91
CA SER A 339 -2.24 23.30 -5.09
C SER A 339 -1.61 24.19 -6.16
#